data_AF-A0AAQ4P2I3-F1
#
_entry.id   AF-A0AAQ4P2I3-F1
#
_cell.length_a   1.000
_cell.length_b   1.000
_cell.length_c   1.000
_cell.angle_alpha   90.00
_cell.angle_beta   90.00
_cell.angle_gamma   90.00
#
_symmetry.space_group_name_H-M   'P 1'
#
loop_
_entity.id
_entity.type
_entity.pdbx_description
1 polymer ?
#
loop_
_entity_poly.entity_id
_entity_poly.type
_entity_poly.pdbx_seq_one_letter_code
_entity_poly.pdbx_strand_id
1 'polypeptide(L)'
;MATFSKYLTAKNSSVAGGILLALYLLKRRRRAAHRDGRKGGSDVLNEKEGRKDRAAVDKVFFSRIFEILRILVPRLVCKETGYLILIAAMLVTRTYCDVWMIQNGTMIESAIIGRSSKDFKAFLFSFVKVMPLIALVNNFLKLGLYELKLRFRERLTKNLYDQYLQGFTYYKMGNLDNRIANADQLLTQDVEKFCNSVVDLYSNLSKPLLDIVLYIFKLTSAIGAQGLRTQGNSGEGSNLWEAGLPE
;
A
#
# COMPACT_ATOMS: atom_id res chain seq x y z
N MET A 1 -16.45 46.38 -31.65
CA MET A 1 -15.82 45.04 -31.45
C MET A 1 -16.13 44.56 -30.04
N ALA A 2 -17.31 43.96 -29.85
CA ALA A 2 -17.92 43.70 -28.54
C ALA A 2 -18.43 42.25 -28.43
N THR A 3 -17.52 41.28 -28.55
CA THR A 3 -17.88 39.84 -28.53
C THR A 3 -16.74 38.95 -28.00
N PHE A 4 -16.08 39.35 -26.90
CA PHE A 4 -15.14 38.46 -26.20
C PHE A 4 -15.27 38.45 -24.66
N SER A 5 -16.04 39.37 -24.05
CA SER A 5 -16.14 39.47 -22.59
C SER A 5 -17.24 38.60 -21.94
N LYS A 6 -18.11 37.93 -22.71
CA LYS A 6 -19.26 37.19 -22.15
C LYS A 6 -19.00 35.71 -21.86
N TYR A 7 -17.91 35.11 -22.34
CA TYR A 7 -17.65 33.68 -22.15
C TYR A 7 -16.76 33.34 -20.93
N LEU A 8 -16.05 34.33 -20.38
CA LEU A 8 -15.17 34.17 -19.21
C LEU A 8 -15.86 34.44 -17.85
N THR A 9 -17.03 35.07 -17.83
CA THR A 9 -17.72 35.48 -16.59
C THR A 9 -18.76 34.45 -16.10
N ALA A 10 -19.31 33.61 -16.97
CA ALA A 10 -20.37 32.66 -16.57
C ALA A 10 -19.84 31.40 -15.85
N LYS A 11 -18.65 30.89 -16.22
CA LYS A 11 -18.06 29.69 -15.60
C LYS A 11 -17.38 29.97 -14.25
N ASN A 12 -16.91 31.20 -14.03
CA ASN A 12 -16.27 31.58 -12.77
C ASN A 12 -17.27 31.98 -11.69
N SER A 13 -18.51 32.33 -12.03
CA SER A 13 -19.51 32.75 -11.04
C SER A 13 -20.06 31.58 -10.21
N SER A 14 -20.24 30.41 -10.83
CA SER A 14 -20.62 29.17 -10.11
C SER A 14 -19.46 28.62 -9.27
N VAL A 15 -18.23 28.72 -9.77
CA VAL A 15 -17.01 28.35 -9.03
C VAL A 15 -16.75 29.32 -7.87
N ALA A 16 -16.95 30.63 -8.07
CA ALA A 16 -16.86 31.62 -7.01
C ALA A 16 -17.93 31.43 -5.94
N GLY A 17 -19.16 31.09 -6.33
CA GLY A 17 -20.23 30.70 -5.41
C GLY A 17 -19.87 29.45 -4.60
N GLY A 18 -19.31 28.43 -5.25
CA GLY A 18 -18.83 27.21 -4.60
C GLY A 18 -17.69 27.45 -3.60
N ILE A 19 -16.72 28.31 -3.96
CA ILE A 19 -15.60 28.68 -3.09
C ILE A 19 -16.09 29.51 -1.90
N LEU A 20 -17.02 30.45 -2.10
CA LEU A 20 -17.60 31.25 -1.02
C LEU A 20 -18.46 30.39 -0.09
N LEU A 21 -19.22 29.43 -0.61
CA LEU A 21 -19.99 28.48 0.20
C LEU A 21 -19.05 27.55 0.98
N ALA A 22 -17.98 27.05 0.36
CA ALA A 22 -16.98 26.22 1.02
C ALA A 22 -16.24 27.00 2.13
N LEU A 23 -15.87 28.25 1.88
CA LEU A 23 -15.29 29.14 2.89
C LEU A 23 -16.28 29.48 4.00
N TYR A 24 -17.55 29.69 3.67
CA TYR A 24 -18.60 29.92 4.66
C TYR A 24 -18.82 28.69 5.55
N LEU A 25 -18.85 27.48 4.96
CA LEU A 25 -18.96 26.21 5.70
C LEU A 25 -17.71 25.92 6.55
N LEU A 26 -16.51 26.20 6.03
CA LEU A 26 -15.26 26.07 6.79
C LEU A 26 -15.19 27.08 7.94
N LYS A 27 -15.62 28.32 7.72
CA LYS A 27 -15.69 29.35 8.76
C LYS A 27 -16.76 29.02 9.80
N ARG A 28 -17.88 28.42 9.41
CA ARG A 28 -18.92 27.91 10.32
C ARG A 28 -18.40 26.74 11.16
N ARG A 29 -17.66 25.80 10.56
CA ARG A 29 -17.00 24.70 11.30
C ARG A 29 -15.93 25.21 12.26
N ARG A 30 -15.09 26.18 11.85
CA ARG A 30 -14.10 26.79 12.75
C ARG A 30 -14.76 27.56 13.89
N ARG A 31 -15.84 28.30 13.65
CA ARG A 31 -16.60 28.97 14.71
C ARG A 31 -17.30 27.99 15.66
N ALA A 32 -17.79 26.85 15.17
CA ALA A 32 -18.31 25.78 16.02
C ALA A 32 -17.21 25.16 16.90
N ALA A 33 -16.03 24.88 16.33
CA ALA A 33 -14.87 24.37 17.07
C ALA A 33 -14.29 25.39 18.08
N HIS A 34 -14.35 26.69 17.76
CA HIS A 34 -13.83 27.75 18.63
C HIS A 34 -14.84 28.23 19.68
N ARG A 35 -16.14 27.87 19.55
CA ARG A 35 -17.15 28.09 20.59
C ARG A 35 -17.09 27.04 21.69
N ASP A 36 -16.55 25.86 21.38
CA ASP A 36 -16.34 24.77 22.35
C ASP A 36 -15.06 24.97 23.19
N GLY A 37 -14.09 25.74 22.69
CA GLY A 37 -12.82 26.00 23.38
C GLY A 37 -12.76 27.24 24.29
N ARG A 38 -13.86 27.98 24.52
CA ARG A 38 -13.83 29.28 25.24
C ARG A 38 -14.83 29.46 26.40
N LYS A 39 -15.39 28.37 26.93
CA LYS A 39 -15.86 28.30 28.33
C LYS A 39 -14.90 27.32 29.03
N GLY A 40 -13.84 27.71 29.74
CA GLY A 40 -13.90 28.38 31.05
C GLY A 40 -14.81 27.55 31.97
N GLY A 41 -14.34 26.59 32.77
CA GLY A 41 -13.37 26.73 33.85
C GLY A 41 -14.14 26.65 35.17
N SER A 42 -13.92 25.57 35.93
CA SER A 42 -14.41 25.29 37.30
C SER A 42 -15.89 24.92 37.45
N ASP A 43 -16.19 23.61 37.47
CA ASP A 43 -17.03 23.03 38.54
C ASP A 43 -16.93 21.50 38.57
N VAL A 44 -17.13 20.98 39.77
CA VAL A 44 -16.68 19.70 40.30
C VAL A 44 -17.78 18.64 40.16
N LEU A 45 -17.36 17.36 40.13
CA LEU A 45 -18.12 16.13 40.39
C LEU A 45 -19.06 15.56 39.32
N ASN A 46 -18.58 14.40 38.85
CA ASN A 46 -19.27 13.11 38.76
C ASN A 46 -20.26 12.87 37.61
N GLU A 47 -20.05 11.67 37.05
CA GLU A 47 -20.96 10.87 36.24
C GLU A 47 -21.37 11.40 34.86
N LYS A 48 -20.74 10.81 33.84
CA LYS A 48 -21.49 9.95 32.92
C LYS A 48 -20.58 9.06 32.09
N GLU A 49 -20.78 7.76 32.31
CA GLU A 49 -20.91 6.74 31.27
C GLU A 49 -19.83 6.63 30.20
N GLY A 50 -19.07 5.53 30.28
CA GLY A 50 -19.43 4.43 29.41
C GLY A 50 -19.39 4.72 27.90
N ARG A 51 -18.30 5.28 27.39
CA ARG A 51 -17.84 4.89 26.06
C ARG A 51 -16.64 3.98 26.24
N LYS A 52 -16.88 2.68 26.04
CA LYS A 52 -15.83 1.78 25.52
C LYS A 52 -15.28 2.48 24.29
N ASP A 53 -14.21 3.24 24.49
CA ASP A 53 -13.47 3.89 23.43
C ASP A 53 -12.98 2.76 22.55
N ARG A 54 -13.65 2.60 21.40
CA ARG A 54 -13.11 1.78 20.33
C ARG A 54 -11.85 2.49 19.92
N ALA A 55 -10.71 2.03 20.44
CA ALA A 55 -9.35 2.44 20.13
C ALA A 55 -9.32 3.32 18.87
N ALA A 56 -9.50 4.62 19.07
CA ALA A 56 -9.54 5.55 17.96
C ALA A 56 -8.11 5.61 17.45
N VAL A 57 -7.92 5.16 16.22
CA VAL A 57 -6.63 5.28 15.55
C VAL A 57 -6.43 6.77 15.25
N ASP A 58 -5.93 7.48 16.25
CA ASP A 58 -5.80 8.93 16.21
C ASP A 58 -4.66 9.37 15.29
N LYS A 59 -4.76 10.60 14.76
CA LYS A 59 -3.65 11.21 14.02
C LYS A 59 -2.36 11.25 14.84
N VAL A 60 -2.48 11.39 16.16
CA VAL A 60 -1.35 11.35 17.11
C VAL A 60 -0.70 9.97 17.14
N PHE A 61 -1.49 8.89 17.08
CA PHE A 61 -0.98 7.52 17.02
C PHE A 61 -0.17 7.29 15.75
N PHE A 62 -0.70 7.68 14.58
CA PHE A 62 0.05 7.58 13.33
C PHE A 62 1.31 8.46 13.33
N SER A 63 1.25 9.65 13.92
CA SER A 63 2.43 10.52 14.02
C SER A 63 3.53 9.87 14.85
N ARG A 64 3.19 9.24 15.98
CA ARG A 64 4.13 8.49 16.83
C ARG A 64 4.70 7.27 16.12
N ILE A 65 3.86 6.49 15.43
CA ILE A 65 4.33 5.36 14.62
C ILE A 65 5.28 5.83 13.54
N PHE A 66 4.96 6.92 12.85
CA PHE A 66 5.80 7.43 11.77
C PHE A 66 7.15 7.92 12.27
N GLU A 67 7.19 8.53 13.46
CA GLU A 67 8.43 8.92 14.12
C GLU A 67 9.30 7.69 14.48
N ILE A 68 8.69 6.64 15.05
CA ILE A 68 9.38 5.37 15.33
C ILE A 68 9.85 4.71 14.02
N LEU A 69 9.03 4.73 12.97
CA LEU A 69 9.34 4.13 11.66
C LEU A 69 10.46 4.90 10.94
N ARG A 70 10.57 6.21 11.17
CA ARG A 70 11.69 7.04 10.70
C ARG A 70 13.00 6.69 11.42
N ILE A 71 12.95 6.31 12.69
CA ILE A 71 14.10 5.78 13.44
C ILE A 71 14.45 4.36 12.97
N LEU A 72 13.44 3.59 12.56
CA LEU A 72 13.60 2.23 12.02
C LEU A 72 14.29 2.21 10.65
N VAL A 73 14.05 3.23 9.81
CA VAL A 73 14.70 3.42 8.50
C VAL A 73 15.38 4.79 8.44
N PRO A 74 16.56 4.98 9.06
CA PRO A 74 17.18 6.30 9.17
C PRO A 74 17.65 6.89 7.85
N ARG A 75 17.93 6.05 6.85
CA ARG A 75 18.40 6.48 5.52
C ARG A 75 17.90 5.54 4.43
N LEU A 76 17.44 6.10 3.33
CA LEU A 76 17.10 5.39 2.07
C LEU A 76 18.32 4.74 1.38
N VAL A 77 19.51 4.79 2.00
CA VAL A 77 20.76 4.24 1.50
C VAL A 77 21.45 3.48 2.63
N CYS A 78 20.75 2.52 3.23
CA CYS A 78 21.31 1.57 4.19
C CYS A 78 21.01 0.13 3.74
N LYS A 79 21.68 -0.84 4.37
CA LYS A 79 21.51 -2.27 4.06
C LYS A 79 20.04 -2.70 4.14
N GLU A 80 19.21 -2.09 4.99
CA GLU A 80 17.77 -2.39 5.04
C GLU A 80 17.02 -1.98 3.78
N THR A 81 17.38 -0.84 3.16
CA THR A 81 16.78 -0.43 1.89
C THR A 81 17.12 -1.43 0.79
N GLY A 82 18.31 -2.03 0.83
CA GLY A 82 18.68 -3.14 -0.05
C GLY A 82 17.73 -4.34 0.07
N TYR A 83 17.36 -4.73 1.29
CA TYR A 83 16.38 -5.80 1.51
C TYR A 83 14.97 -5.39 1.07
N LEU A 84 14.55 -4.14 1.29
CA LEU A 84 13.26 -3.63 0.80
C LEU A 84 13.19 -3.64 -0.73
N ILE A 85 14.27 -3.22 -1.40
CA ILE A 85 14.38 -3.27 -2.86
C ILE A 85 14.40 -4.72 -3.35
N LEU A 86 15.11 -5.62 -2.67
CA LEU A 86 15.11 -7.05 -3.00
C LEU A 86 13.71 -7.65 -2.88
N ILE A 87 12.97 -7.33 -1.81
CA ILE A 87 11.58 -7.77 -1.63
C ILE A 87 10.70 -7.22 -2.77
N ALA A 88 10.84 -5.94 -3.12
CA ALA A 88 10.11 -5.33 -4.24
C ALA A 88 10.44 -6.01 -5.58
N ALA A 89 11.72 -6.31 -5.84
CA ALA A 89 12.15 -7.01 -7.03
C ALA A 89 11.61 -8.45 -7.09
N MET A 90 11.58 -9.16 -5.95
CA MET A 90 11.01 -10.50 -5.86
C MET A 90 9.49 -10.48 -6.09
N LEU A 91 8.78 -9.45 -5.62
CA LEU A 91 7.35 -9.26 -5.89
C LEU A 91 7.09 -9.06 -7.39
N VAL A 92 7.87 -8.19 -8.06
CA VAL A 92 7.76 -7.99 -9.52
C VAL A 92 8.07 -9.28 -10.28
N THR A 93 9.13 -9.98 -9.88
CA THR A 93 9.53 -11.27 -10.48
C THR A 93 8.41 -12.31 -10.33
N ARG A 94 7.76 -12.36 -9.17
CA ARG A 94 6.62 -13.25 -8.92
C ARG A 94 5.48 -13.00 -9.88
N THR A 95 5.01 -11.76 -9.96
CA THR A 95 3.91 -11.40 -10.86
C THR A 95 4.29 -11.60 -12.33
N TYR A 96 5.56 -11.38 -12.70
CA TYR A 96 6.04 -11.70 -14.04
C TYR A 96 5.96 -13.20 -14.34
N CYS A 97 6.38 -14.05 -13.39
CA CYS A 97 6.26 -15.50 -13.52
C CYS A 97 4.80 -15.94 -13.64
N ASP A 98 3.89 -15.32 -12.87
CA ASP A 98 2.46 -15.63 -12.93
C ASP A 98 1.85 -15.26 -14.30
N VAL A 99 2.19 -14.09 -14.85
CA VAL A 99 1.74 -13.68 -16.19
C VAL A 99 2.32 -14.60 -17.27
N TRP A 100 3.61 -14.94 -17.18
CA TRP A 100 4.25 -15.85 -18.12
C TRP A 100 3.62 -17.24 -18.08
N MET A 101 3.28 -17.73 -16.88
CA MET A 101 2.59 -19.00 -16.67
C MET A 101 1.22 -19.03 -17.35
N ILE A 102 0.43 -17.96 -17.21
CA ILE A 102 -0.88 -17.84 -17.88
C ILE A 102 -0.74 -17.92 -19.40
N GLN A 103 0.21 -17.15 -19.96
CA GLN A 103 0.44 -17.13 -21.41
C GLN A 103 0.89 -18.50 -21.94
N ASN A 104 1.83 -19.16 -21.25
CA ASN A 104 2.27 -20.50 -21.64
C ASN A 104 1.16 -21.54 -21.46
N GLY A 105 0.32 -21.40 -20.44
CA GLY A 105 -0.87 -22.23 -20.24
C GLY A 105 -1.82 -22.19 -21.43
N THR A 106 -2.18 -21.00 -21.91
CA THR A 106 -3.07 -20.85 -23.08
C THR A 106 -2.45 -21.39 -24.37
N MET A 107 -1.13 -21.28 -24.54
CA MET A 107 -0.42 -21.86 -25.69
C MET A 107 -0.41 -23.38 -25.65
N ILE A 108 -0.29 -23.97 -24.45
CA ILE A 108 -0.42 -25.42 -24.24
C ILE A 108 -1.84 -25.88 -24.60
N GLU A 109 -2.87 -25.19 -24.11
CA GLU A 109 -4.28 -25.48 -24.43
C GLU A 109 -4.54 -25.43 -25.94
N SER A 110 -4.04 -24.39 -26.60
CA SER A 110 -4.16 -24.22 -28.06
C SER A 110 -3.44 -25.33 -28.83
N ALA A 111 -2.26 -25.77 -28.37
CA ALA A 111 -1.50 -26.86 -28.98
C ALA A 111 -2.18 -28.23 -28.81
N ILE A 112 -2.85 -28.45 -27.67
CA ILE A 112 -3.69 -29.64 -27.43
C ILE A 112 -4.85 -29.67 -28.42
N ILE A 113 -5.57 -28.55 -28.57
CA ILE A 113 -6.70 -28.43 -29.50
C ILE A 113 -6.23 -28.63 -30.96
N GLY A 114 -5.08 -28.06 -31.33
CA GLY A 114 -4.47 -28.21 -32.64
C GLY A 114 -3.85 -29.59 -32.93
N ARG A 115 -3.90 -30.54 -31.99
CA ARG A 115 -3.37 -31.92 -32.12
C ARG A 115 -1.90 -31.98 -32.57
N SER A 116 -1.08 -30.98 -32.22
CA SER A 116 0.36 -30.98 -32.48
C SER A 116 1.13 -31.50 -31.26
N SER A 117 1.53 -32.77 -31.28
CA SER A 117 2.23 -33.40 -30.15
C SER A 117 3.64 -32.86 -29.90
N LYS A 118 4.29 -32.26 -30.91
CA LYS A 118 5.66 -31.71 -30.79
C LYS A 118 5.66 -30.38 -30.04
N ASP A 119 4.77 -29.47 -30.41
CA ASP A 119 4.67 -28.14 -29.79
C ASP A 119 4.16 -28.25 -28.35
N PHE A 120 3.18 -29.13 -28.12
CA PHE A 120 2.69 -29.45 -26.78
C PHE A 120 3.83 -29.90 -25.84
N LYS A 121 4.70 -30.81 -26.28
CA LYS A 121 5.79 -31.33 -25.45
C LYS A 121 6.85 -30.26 -25.15
N ALA A 122 7.13 -29.37 -26.11
CA ALA A 122 8.05 -28.25 -25.92
C ALA A 122 7.50 -27.24 -24.90
N PHE A 123 6.24 -26.83 -25.01
CA PHE A 123 5.61 -25.90 -24.06
C PHE A 123 5.45 -26.50 -22.66
N LEU A 124 5.08 -27.78 -22.56
CA LEU A 124 4.98 -28.48 -21.29
C LEU A 124 6.35 -28.58 -20.58
N PHE A 125 7.42 -28.87 -21.32
CA PHE A 125 8.76 -28.92 -20.72
C PHE A 125 9.23 -27.53 -20.25
N SER A 126 8.90 -26.48 -21.01
CA SER A 126 9.14 -25.10 -20.60
C SER A 126 8.38 -24.75 -19.30
N PHE A 127 7.11 -25.16 -19.20
CA PHE A 127 6.28 -24.97 -18.01
C PHE A 127 6.86 -25.68 -16.77
N VAL A 128 7.25 -26.95 -16.91
CA VAL A 128 7.84 -27.75 -15.82
C VAL A 128 9.14 -27.11 -15.32
N LYS A 129 9.97 -26.52 -16.18
CA LYS A 129 11.21 -25.83 -15.77
C LYS A 129 10.97 -24.57 -14.95
N VAL A 130 9.86 -23.86 -15.18
CA VAL A 130 9.55 -22.60 -14.47
C VAL A 130 8.85 -22.86 -13.13
N MET A 131 8.24 -24.03 -12.94
CA MET A 131 7.54 -24.37 -11.70
C MET A 131 8.44 -24.31 -10.43
N PRO A 132 9.69 -24.81 -10.43
CA PRO A 132 10.63 -24.62 -9.33
C PRO A 132 11.01 -23.15 -9.10
N LEU A 133 11.09 -22.34 -10.16
CA LEU A 133 11.43 -20.92 -10.05
C LEU A 133 10.35 -20.15 -9.28
N ILE A 134 9.06 -20.45 -9.55
CA ILE A 134 7.94 -19.87 -8.81
C ILE A 134 8.02 -20.22 -7.32
N ALA A 135 8.31 -21.49 -7.00
CA ALA A 135 8.50 -21.94 -5.62
C ALA A 135 9.69 -21.24 -4.95
N LEU A 136 10.80 -21.05 -5.68
CA LEU A 136 11.99 -20.35 -5.21
C LEU A 136 11.66 -18.89 -4.88
N VAL A 137 11.02 -18.15 -5.78
CA VAL A 137 10.65 -16.74 -5.57
C VAL A 137 9.76 -16.59 -4.32
N ASN A 138 8.80 -17.50 -4.12
CA ASN A 138 7.96 -17.49 -2.93
C ASN A 138 8.76 -17.71 -1.63
N ASN A 139 9.73 -18.64 -1.65
CA ASN A 139 10.59 -18.88 -0.49
C ASN A 139 11.55 -17.70 -0.24
N PHE A 140 12.16 -17.13 -1.27
CA PHE A 140 13.00 -15.95 -1.15
C PHE A 140 12.25 -14.74 -0.62
N LEU A 141 10.99 -14.56 -1.03
CA LEU A 141 10.13 -13.50 -0.50
C LEU A 141 9.87 -13.68 1.00
N LYS A 142 9.63 -14.92 1.46
CA LYS A 142 9.50 -15.23 2.90
C LYS A 142 10.80 -14.96 3.66
N LEU A 143 11.94 -15.40 3.13
CA LEU A 143 13.24 -15.18 3.74
C LEU A 143 13.59 -13.68 3.83
N GLY A 144 13.34 -12.92 2.77
CA GLY A 144 13.58 -11.47 2.75
C GLY A 144 12.75 -10.73 3.80
N LEU A 145 11.48 -11.11 3.98
CA LEU A 145 10.62 -10.55 5.03
C LEU A 145 11.09 -10.92 6.43
N TYR A 146 11.57 -12.15 6.63
CA TYR A 146 12.10 -12.58 7.93
C TYR A 146 13.39 -11.82 8.29
N GLU A 147 14.31 -11.67 7.35
CA GLU A 147 15.52 -10.86 7.53
C GLU A 147 15.17 -9.40 7.85
N LEU A 148 14.21 -8.81 7.13
CA LEU A 148 13.76 -7.45 7.40
C LEU A 148 13.24 -7.28 8.83
N LYS A 149 12.44 -8.25 9.30
CA LYS A 149 11.89 -8.30 10.67
C LYS A 149 13.00 -8.33 11.72
N LEU A 150 14.01 -9.18 11.53
CA LEU A 150 15.13 -9.31 12.45
C LEU A 150 15.96 -8.02 12.52
N ARG A 151 16.25 -7.42 11.36
CA ARG A 151 17.04 -6.18 11.27
C ARG A 151 16.32 -4.98 11.90
N PHE A 152 15.02 -4.85 11.65
CA PHE A 152 14.19 -3.82 12.29
C PHE A 152 14.20 -3.97 13.81
N ARG A 153 14.08 -5.21 14.32
CA ARG A 153 14.20 -5.49 15.74
C ARG A 153 15.55 -5.07 16.29
N GLU A 154 16.65 -5.54 15.69
CA GLU A 154 18.02 -5.22 16.12
C GLU A 154 18.25 -3.71 16.21
N ARG A 155 17.82 -2.96 15.19
CA ARG A 155 18.02 -1.51 15.12
C ARG A 155 17.17 -0.73 16.12
N LEU A 156 15.90 -1.11 16.28
CA LEU A 156 15.02 -0.44 17.24
C LEU A 156 15.48 -0.70 18.67
N THR A 157 15.79 -1.96 18.98
CA THR A 157 16.31 -2.36 20.29
C THR A 157 17.61 -1.62 20.59
N LYS A 158 18.58 -1.59 19.67
CA LYS A 158 19.85 -0.89 19.89
C LYS A 158 19.68 0.61 20.16
N ASN A 159 18.87 1.31 19.37
CA ASN A 159 18.62 2.73 19.58
C ASN A 159 17.93 3.01 20.93
N LEU A 160 16.97 2.17 21.33
CA LEU A 160 16.27 2.35 22.61
C LEU A 160 17.19 2.03 23.80
N TYR A 161 18.04 1.00 23.71
CA TYR A 161 19.03 0.70 24.74
C TYR A 161 20.09 1.81 24.87
N ASP A 162 20.57 2.37 23.75
CA ASP A 162 21.53 3.48 23.77
C ASP A 162 20.94 4.72 24.47
N GLN A 163 19.66 5.04 24.24
CA GLN A 163 18.97 6.14 24.93
C GLN A 163 18.67 5.81 26.40
N TYR A 164 18.30 4.56 26.71
CA TYR A 164 18.00 4.13 28.06
C TYR A 164 19.23 4.16 28.98
N LEU A 165 20.39 3.76 28.44
CA LEU A 165 21.67 3.75 29.15
C LEU A 165 22.37 5.12 29.16
N GLN A 166 21.87 6.12 28.43
CA GLN A 166 22.42 7.47 28.46
C GLN A 166 22.02 8.24 29.73
N GLY A 167 23.02 8.56 30.55
CA GLY A 167 23.02 9.62 31.56
C GLY A 167 21.91 9.53 32.62
N PHE A 168 22.07 8.69 33.65
CA PHE A 168 21.14 8.53 34.79
C PHE A 168 19.64 8.32 34.43
N THR A 169 19.28 8.21 33.15
CA THR A 169 17.90 8.02 32.67
C THR A 169 17.35 6.70 33.16
N TYR A 170 18.17 5.64 33.17
CA TYR A 170 17.91 4.38 33.86
C TYR A 170 17.35 4.59 35.29
N TYR A 171 18.03 5.44 36.07
CA TYR A 171 17.68 5.69 37.47
C TYR A 171 16.42 6.56 37.62
N LYS A 172 16.26 7.56 36.74
CA LYS A 172 15.05 8.41 36.71
C LYS A 172 13.81 7.63 36.29
N MET A 173 13.94 6.72 35.34
CA MET A 173 12.81 5.92 34.83
C MET A 173 12.36 4.87 35.85
N GLY A 174 13.30 4.28 36.60
CA GLY A 174 12.99 3.26 37.61
C GLY A 174 12.46 3.83 38.94
N ASN A 175 12.94 4.99 39.37
CA ASN A 175 12.62 5.55 40.70
C ASN A 175 11.84 6.87 40.71
N LEU A 176 11.80 7.65 39.61
CA LEU A 176 11.23 9.01 39.59
C LEU A 176 10.00 9.18 38.67
N ASP A 177 9.79 8.30 37.68
CA ASP A 177 8.70 8.45 36.70
C ASP A 177 7.78 7.21 36.65
N ASN A 178 6.71 7.22 37.45
CA ASN A 178 5.72 6.14 37.50
C ASN A 178 4.77 6.13 36.29
N ARG A 179 4.96 7.02 35.31
CA ARG A 179 4.17 7.03 34.06
C ARG A 179 4.59 5.93 33.09
N ILE A 180 5.82 5.42 33.22
CA ILE A 180 6.37 4.36 32.37
C ILE A 180 6.63 3.15 33.24
N ALA A 181 5.54 2.44 33.56
CA ALA A 181 5.62 1.17 34.28
C ALA A 181 6.31 0.11 33.40
N ASN A 182 7.26 -0.65 33.99
CA ASN A 182 7.94 -1.78 33.35
C ASN A 182 8.73 -1.41 32.07
N ALA A 183 9.72 -0.51 32.19
CA ALA A 183 10.61 -0.16 31.07
C ALA A 183 11.28 -1.39 30.42
N ASP A 184 11.62 -2.42 31.21
CA ASP A 184 12.22 -3.66 30.71
C ASP A 184 11.30 -4.42 29.75
N GLN A 185 9.99 -4.45 30.03
CA GLN A 185 9.00 -5.07 29.15
C GLN A 185 8.84 -4.27 27.85
N LEU A 186 8.85 -2.93 27.97
CA LEU A 186 8.76 -2.04 26.82
C LEU A 186 9.97 -2.22 25.88
N LEU A 187 11.19 -2.25 26.44
CA LEU A 187 12.46 -2.36 25.72
C LEU A 187 12.65 -3.72 25.02
N THR A 188 11.99 -4.77 25.50
CA THR A 188 12.16 -6.14 25.01
C THR A 188 10.94 -6.64 24.25
N GLN A 189 9.89 -7.02 24.97
CA GLN A 189 8.72 -7.71 24.42
C GLN A 189 7.88 -6.80 23.53
N ASP A 190 7.66 -5.55 23.93
CA ASP A 190 6.77 -4.66 23.18
C ASP A 190 7.44 -4.18 21.89
N VAL A 191 8.74 -3.90 21.93
CA VAL A 191 9.55 -3.61 20.73
C VAL A 191 9.52 -4.77 19.74
N GLU A 192 9.67 -6.01 20.21
CA GLU A 192 9.60 -7.19 19.36
C GLU A 192 8.20 -7.36 18.74
N LYS A 193 7.14 -7.30 19.55
CA LYS A 193 5.75 -7.40 19.07
C LYS A 193 5.43 -6.29 18.06
N PHE A 194 5.91 -5.07 18.31
CA PHE A 194 5.71 -3.93 17.43
C PHE A 194 6.41 -4.14 16.08
N CYS A 195 7.70 -4.49 16.08
CA CYS A 195 8.45 -4.75 14.83
C CYS A 195 7.81 -5.87 14.02
N ASN A 196 7.40 -6.94 14.70
CA ASN A 196 6.73 -8.07 14.08
C ASN A 196 5.42 -7.64 13.40
N SER A 197 4.58 -6.90 14.11
CA SER A 197 3.30 -6.42 13.59
C SER A 197 3.47 -5.47 12.40
N VAL A 198 4.47 -4.58 12.43
CA VAL A 198 4.74 -3.64 11.33
C VAL A 198 5.16 -4.37 10.06
N VAL A 199 6.07 -5.34 10.17
CA VAL A 199 6.52 -6.13 9.01
C VAL A 199 5.43 -7.05 8.49
N ASP A 200 4.65 -7.67 9.37
CA ASP A 200 3.53 -8.52 8.97
C ASP A 200 2.44 -7.70 8.26
N LEU A 201 2.13 -6.49 8.76
CA LEU A 201 1.24 -5.55 8.08
C LEU A 201 1.78 -5.14 6.71
N TYR A 202 3.08 -4.81 6.62
CA TYR A 202 3.72 -4.45 5.35
C TYR A 202 3.65 -5.61 4.34
N SER A 203 3.94 -6.84 4.75
CA SER A 203 3.86 -8.05 3.92
C SER A 203 2.44 -8.31 3.41
N ASN A 204 1.45 -8.19 4.30
CA ASN A 204 0.05 -8.48 3.98
C ASN A 204 -0.59 -7.41 3.08
N LEU A 205 -0.10 -6.16 3.14
CA LEU A 205 -0.55 -5.08 2.25
C LEU A 205 0.21 -5.05 0.92
N SER A 206 1.52 -5.25 0.94
CA SER A 206 2.38 -5.08 -0.25
C SER A 206 2.09 -6.10 -1.34
N LYS A 207 1.81 -7.36 -0.99
CA LYS A 207 1.47 -8.42 -1.95
C LYS A 207 0.27 -8.05 -2.84
N PRO A 208 -0.95 -7.83 -2.29
CA PRO A 208 -2.11 -7.51 -3.12
C PRO A 208 -1.98 -6.15 -3.82
N LEU A 209 -1.34 -5.15 -3.20
CA LEU A 209 -1.16 -3.85 -3.85
C LEU A 209 -0.29 -3.95 -5.10
N LEU A 210 0.82 -4.69 -5.05
CA LEU A 210 1.70 -4.87 -6.20
C LEU A 210 1.04 -5.73 -7.29
N ASP A 211 0.30 -6.77 -6.90
CA ASP A 211 -0.47 -7.59 -7.84
C ASP A 211 -1.50 -6.74 -8.59
N ILE A 212 -2.26 -5.89 -7.88
CA ILE A 212 -3.26 -4.99 -8.49
C ILE A 212 -2.58 -4.00 -9.45
N VAL A 213 -1.51 -3.33 -9.01
CA VAL A 213 -0.81 -2.33 -9.83
C VAL A 213 -0.28 -2.96 -11.12
N LEU A 214 0.40 -4.10 -11.03
CA LEU A 214 0.94 -4.79 -12.19
C LEU A 214 -0.15 -5.36 -13.09
N TYR A 215 -1.25 -5.87 -12.52
CA TYR A 215 -2.39 -6.33 -13.29
C TYR A 215 -3.03 -5.19 -14.10
N ILE A 216 -3.21 -4.01 -13.49
CA ILE A 216 -3.66 -2.81 -14.19
C ILE A 216 -2.69 -2.45 -15.33
N PHE A 217 -1.38 -2.40 -15.06
CA PHE A 217 -0.39 -2.12 -16.11
C PHE A 217 -0.44 -3.11 -17.28
N LYS A 218 -0.61 -4.40 -16.98
CA LYS A 218 -0.71 -5.46 -17.99
C LYS A 218 -2.00 -5.36 -18.79
N LEU A 219 -3.14 -5.14 -18.13
CA LEU A 219 -4.42 -4.91 -18.80
C LEU A 219 -4.38 -3.66 -19.68
N THR A 220 -3.87 -2.55 -19.18
CA THR A 220 -3.73 -1.32 -19.97
C THR A 220 -2.80 -1.52 -21.16
N SER A 221 -1.73 -2.29 -21.03
CA SER A 221 -0.83 -2.59 -22.15
C SER A 221 -1.47 -3.52 -23.18
N ALA A 222 -2.18 -4.57 -22.74
CA ALA A 222 -2.85 -5.52 -23.63
C ALA A 222 -4.04 -4.87 -24.36
N ILE A 223 -4.92 -4.18 -23.64
CA ILE A 223 -6.10 -3.52 -24.18
C ILE A 223 -5.72 -2.25 -24.95
N GLY A 224 -4.73 -1.48 -24.48
CA GLY A 224 -4.25 -0.29 -25.20
C GLY A 224 -3.60 -0.65 -26.55
N ALA A 225 -2.89 -1.78 -26.62
CA ALA A 225 -2.35 -2.29 -27.88
C ALA A 225 -3.42 -2.94 -28.76
N GLN A 226 -4.39 -3.67 -28.19
CA GLN A 226 -5.48 -4.28 -28.97
C GLN A 226 -6.51 -3.26 -29.46
N GLY A 227 -6.84 -2.23 -28.68
CA GLY A 227 -7.79 -1.18 -29.04
C GLY A 227 -7.31 -0.29 -30.20
N LEU A 228 -6.00 -0.04 -30.30
CA LEU A 228 -5.44 0.62 -31.49
C LEU A 228 -5.38 -0.31 -32.71
N ARG A 229 -5.16 -1.62 -32.53
CA ARG A 229 -5.09 -2.57 -33.64
C ARG A 229 -6.46 -2.93 -34.22
N THR A 230 -7.54 -2.86 -33.44
CA THR A 230 -8.91 -3.06 -33.95
C THR A 230 -9.53 -1.79 -34.52
N GLN A 231 -9.14 -0.58 -34.09
CA GLN A 231 -9.56 0.65 -34.79
C GLN A 231 -8.76 0.93 -36.06
N GLY A 232 -7.54 0.41 -36.21
CA GLY A 232 -6.76 0.51 -37.45
C GLY A 232 -7.18 -0.42 -38.58
N ASN A 233 -8.10 -1.37 -38.33
CA ASN A 233 -8.63 -2.30 -39.35
C ASN A 233 -10.16 -2.28 -39.44
N SER A 234 -10.81 -1.25 -38.89
CA SER A 234 -12.26 -1.03 -39.01
C SER A 234 -12.57 0.00 -40.11
N GLY A 235 -11.88 -0.14 -41.25
CA GLY A 235 -12.13 0.59 -42.50
C GLY A 235 -12.61 -0.30 -43.65
N GLU A 236 -12.51 -1.63 -43.53
CA GLU A 236 -13.02 -2.60 -44.51
C GLU A 236 -13.63 -3.78 -43.75
N GLY A 237 -14.95 -3.95 -43.82
CA GLY A 237 -15.62 -5.15 -43.29
C GLY A 237 -16.91 -4.93 -42.49
N SER A 238 -17.57 -3.78 -42.60
CA SER A 238 -19.00 -3.70 -42.30
C SER A 238 -19.77 -4.33 -43.47
N ASN A 239 -19.89 -5.67 -43.54
CA ASN A 239 -20.81 -6.41 -44.43
C ASN A 239 -20.87 -7.94 -44.19
N LEU A 240 -20.51 -8.48 -43.02
CA LEU A 240 -20.51 -9.96 -42.80
C LEU A 240 -21.44 -10.47 -41.69
N TRP A 241 -22.47 -9.71 -41.31
CA TRP A 241 -23.50 -10.17 -40.36
C TRP A 241 -24.88 -10.42 -40.98
N GLU A 242 -25.03 -10.36 -42.31
CA GLU A 242 -26.35 -10.36 -42.97
C GLU A 242 -26.54 -11.40 -44.09
N ALA A 243 -25.90 -12.57 -44.01
CA ALA A 243 -26.19 -13.66 -44.94
C ALA A 243 -26.19 -15.04 -44.26
N GLY A 244 -27.39 -15.62 -44.11
CA GLY A 244 -27.57 -17.07 -44.18
C GLY A 244 -27.99 -17.82 -42.92
N LEU A 245 -29.13 -17.48 -42.33
CA LEU A 245 -30.16 -18.52 -42.08
C LEU A 245 -30.79 -18.82 -43.44
N PRO A 246 -30.86 -20.08 -43.89
CA PRO A 246 -32.08 -20.86 -43.66
C PRO A 246 -31.88 -22.39 -43.53
N GLU A 247 -32.92 -23.01 -42.92
CA GLU A 247 -33.36 -24.43 -42.90
C GLU A 247 -32.35 -25.57 -42.75
#